data_AF-A0A7W0W678-F1
#
_entry.id   AF-A0A7W0W678-F1
#
_cell.length_a   1.000
_cell.length_b   1.000
_cell.length_c   1.000
_cell.angle_alpha   90.00
_cell.angle_beta   90.00
_cell.angle_gamma   90.00
#
_symmetry.space_group_name_H-M   'P 1'
#
loop_
_entity.id
_entity.type
_entity.pdbx_description
1 polymer ?
#
loop_
_entity_poly.entity_id
_entity_poly.type
_entity_poly.pdbx_seq_one_letter_code
_entity_poly.pdbx_strand_id
1 'polypeptide(L)'
;MAAKQRSPRPRHVPQRTCIACRRVEAKRQFVRLVRVAEANVAIDLTGKLAGRGAYLCAERPCWNAALKRGAIERALRVELTAADRTMLSAYADQLPDADSAEDAMNS
;
A
#
# COMPACT_ATOMS: atom_id res chain seq x y z
N MET A 1 -16.66 19.14 43.98
CA MET A 1 -15.51 18.28 43.62
C MET A 1 -15.43 18.24 42.09
N ALA A 2 -14.45 18.90 41.48
CA ALA A 2 -14.34 19.00 40.03
C ALA A 2 -13.70 17.73 39.44
N ALA A 3 -14.39 17.07 38.52
CA ALA A 3 -13.89 15.90 37.80
C ALA A 3 -12.70 16.28 36.92
N LYS A 4 -11.53 15.72 37.22
CA LYS A 4 -10.27 15.95 36.51
C LYS A 4 -10.34 15.29 35.13
N GLN A 5 -10.50 16.09 34.08
CA GLN A 5 -10.55 15.61 32.69
C GLN A 5 -9.19 14.99 32.32
N ARG A 6 -9.20 13.71 31.93
CA ARG A 6 -8.00 13.00 31.44
C ARG A 6 -7.87 13.25 29.94
N SER A 7 -6.80 13.93 29.52
CA SER A 7 -6.50 14.14 28.10
C SER A 7 -6.29 12.80 27.39
N PRO A 8 -6.80 12.60 26.16
CA PRO A 8 -6.62 11.35 25.43
C PRO A 8 -5.14 11.15 25.10
N ARG A 9 -4.62 9.95 25.36
CA ARG A 9 -3.26 9.57 24.97
C ARG A 9 -3.11 9.68 23.44
N PRO A 10 -1.99 10.21 22.93
CA PRO A 10 -1.73 10.24 21.49
C PRO A 10 -1.88 8.84 20.92
N ARG A 11 -2.75 8.68 19.91
CA ARG A 11 -2.95 7.37 19.29
C ARG A 11 -1.73 7.04 18.44
N HIS A 12 -1.12 5.89 18.70
CA HIS A 12 -0.03 5.37 17.88
C HIS A 12 -0.48 5.23 16.41
N VAL A 13 0.20 5.92 15.49
CA VAL A 13 -0.04 5.82 14.06
C VAL A 13 0.76 4.64 13.52
N PRO A 14 0.10 3.59 12.98
CA PRO A 14 0.83 2.46 12.44
C PRO A 14 1.69 2.87 11.24
N GLN A 15 2.98 2.62 11.32
CA GLN A 15 3.91 2.76 10.20
C GLN A 15 3.92 1.50 9.34
N ARG A 16 4.16 1.66 8.05
CA ARG A 16 4.28 0.58 7.06
C ARG A 16 5.50 0.79 6.21
N THR A 17 5.98 -0.28 5.60
CA THR A 17 7.16 -0.27 4.74
C THR A 17 6.74 -0.62 3.33
N CYS A 18 7.10 0.24 2.37
CA CYS A 18 6.94 -0.08 0.96
C CYS A 18 7.75 -1.33 0.63
N ILE A 19 7.13 -2.34 0.02
CA ILE A 19 7.88 -3.50 -0.43
C ILE A 19 8.87 -3.10 -1.52
N ALA A 20 8.54 -2.11 -2.37
CA ALA A 20 9.35 -1.57 -3.47
C ALA A 20 10.59 -0.78 -3.00
N CYS A 21 10.38 0.46 -2.60
CA CYS A 21 11.46 1.40 -2.26
C CYS A 21 11.96 1.31 -0.81
N ARG A 22 11.34 0.46 0.02
CA ARG A 22 11.67 0.30 1.45
C ARG A 22 11.46 1.54 2.32
N ARG A 23 10.89 2.64 1.80
CA ARG A 23 10.44 3.79 2.62
C ARG A 23 9.46 3.35 3.69
N VAL A 24 9.58 3.95 4.87
CA VAL A 24 8.72 3.71 6.03
C VAL A 24 7.90 4.96 6.28
N GLU A 25 6.57 4.85 6.19
CA GLU A 25 5.66 5.98 6.35
C GLU A 25 4.38 5.60 7.08
N ALA A 26 3.54 6.60 7.37
CA ALA A 26 2.20 6.37 7.90
C ALA A 26 1.37 5.50 6.93
N LYS A 27 0.55 4.59 7.47
CA LYS A 27 -0.31 3.67 6.68
C LYS A 27 -1.07 4.35 5.52
N ARG A 28 -1.48 5.62 5.68
CA ARG A 28 -2.27 6.37 4.70
C ARG A 28 -1.53 6.68 3.40
N GLN A 29 -0.19 6.64 3.40
CA GLN A 29 0.64 6.89 2.22
C GLN A 29 0.82 5.63 1.33
N PHE A 30 0.22 4.51 1.72
CA PHE A 30 0.40 3.24 1.05
C PHE A 30 -0.92 2.65 0.57
N VAL A 31 -0.85 2.00 -0.59
CA VAL A 31 -1.87 1.08 -1.08
C VAL A 31 -1.52 -0.32 -0.60
N ARG A 32 -2.51 -1.03 -0.05
CA ARG A 32 -2.34 -2.42 0.40
C ARG A 32 -2.71 -3.36 -0.74
N LEU A 33 -1.88 -4.37 -0.97
CA LEU A 33 -2.19 -5.54 -1.77
C LEU A 33 -2.46 -6.71 -0.83
N VAL A 34 -3.43 -7.56 -1.16
CA VAL A 34 -3.81 -8.72 -0.35
C VAL A 34 -3.88 -9.96 -1.23
N ARG A 35 -3.29 -11.05 -0.75
CA ARG A 35 -3.57 -12.38 -1.28
C ARG A 35 -4.95 -12.81 -0.78
N VAL A 36 -5.89 -12.96 -1.71
CA VAL A 36 -7.22 -13.50 -1.45
C VAL A 36 -7.25 -15.02 -1.68
N ALA A 37 -8.42 -15.65 -1.49
CA ALA A 37 -8.59 -17.08 -1.78
C ALA A 37 -8.22 -17.37 -3.24
N GLU A 38 -7.83 -18.63 -3.52
CA GLU A 38 -7.39 -19.07 -4.86
C GLU A 38 -6.08 -18.42 -5.36
N ALA A 39 -5.22 -17.98 -4.45
CA ALA A 39 -3.89 -17.41 -4.74
C ALA A 39 -3.87 -16.13 -5.60
N ASN A 40 -5.02 -15.53 -5.86
CA ASN A 40 -5.14 -14.25 -6.57
C ASN A 40 -4.75 -13.06 -5.70
N VAL A 41 -4.42 -11.93 -6.34
CA VAL A 41 -4.06 -10.68 -5.65
C VAL A 41 -5.12 -9.62 -5.87
N ALA A 42 -5.53 -8.97 -4.78
CA ALA A 42 -6.48 -7.86 -4.79
C ALA A 42 -5.85 -6.57 -4.26
N ILE A 43 -6.29 -5.43 -4.80
CA ILE A 43 -5.99 -4.11 -4.28
C ILE A 43 -6.98 -3.79 -3.16
N ASP A 44 -6.48 -3.54 -1.95
CA ASP A 44 -7.27 -3.30 -0.74
C ASP A 44 -7.05 -1.87 -0.20
N LEU A 45 -7.83 -0.92 -0.70
CA LEU A 45 -7.81 0.47 -0.20
C LEU A 45 -8.41 0.58 1.21
N THR A 46 -9.27 -0.35 1.60
CA THR A 46 -9.98 -0.32 2.88
C THR A 46 -9.13 -0.84 4.05
N GLY A 47 -8.16 -1.70 3.74
CA GLY A 47 -7.38 -2.45 4.73
C GLY A 47 -8.19 -3.49 5.50
N LYS A 48 -9.37 -3.89 5.00
CA LYS A 48 -10.30 -4.82 5.68
C LYS A 48 -10.25 -6.24 5.11
N LEU A 49 -9.65 -6.45 3.93
CA LEU A 49 -9.61 -7.77 3.33
C LEU A 49 -8.74 -8.74 4.17
N ALA A 50 -9.28 -9.93 4.39
CA ALA A 50 -8.58 -11.00 5.07
C ALA A 50 -7.49 -11.59 4.17
N GLY A 51 -6.35 -11.96 4.76
CA GLY A 51 -5.24 -12.56 4.04
C GLY A 51 -3.91 -11.88 4.29
N ARG A 52 -2.86 -12.43 3.67
CA ARG A 52 -1.52 -11.88 3.73
C ARG A 52 -1.49 -10.59 2.93
N GLY A 53 -1.05 -9.50 3.56
CA GLY A 53 -0.99 -8.19 2.92
C GLY A 53 0.43 -7.69 2.71
N ALA A 54 0.61 -6.85 1.70
CA ALA A 54 1.83 -6.10 1.43
C ALA A 54 1.47 -4.64 1.10
N TYR A 55 2.44 -3.73 1.19
CA TYR A 55 2.21 -2.30 1.00
C TYR A 55 3.13 -1.72 -0.06
N LEU A 56 2.58 -0.86 -0.94
CA LEU A 56 3.30 -0.09 -1.94
C LEU A 56 2.93 1.38 -1.81
N CYS A 57 3.86 2.29 -2.13
CA CYS A 57 3.55 3.72 -2.23
C CYS A 57 2.42 3.93 -3.23
N ALA A 58 1.61 4.97 -3.03
CA ALA A 58 0.63 5.43 -4.01
C ALA A 58 1.30 6.18 -5.19
N GLU A 59 2.40 5.61 -5.71
CA GLU A 59 3.27 6.20 -6.73
C GLU A 59 3.64 5.15 -7.77
N ARG A 60 3.50 5.47 -9.05
CA ARG A 60 3.75 4.57 -10.19
C ARG A 60 5.14 3.90 -10.17
N PRO A 61 6.25 4.58 -9.83
CA PRO A 61 7.57 3.95 -9.82
C PRO A 61 7.67 2.76 -8.85
N CYS A 62 6.98 2.82 -7.71
CA CYS A 62 6.99 1.72 -6.75
C CYS A 62 6.28 0.47 -7.30
N TRP A 63 5.19 0.64 -8.03
CA TRP A 63 4.44 -0.46 -8.63
C TRP A 63 5.21 -1.11 -9.76
N ASN A 64 5.75 -0.31 -10.67
CA ASN A 64 6.57 -0.79 -11.78
C ASN A 64 7.79 -1.56 -11.28
N ALA A 65 8.50 -1.01 -10.28
CA ALA A 65 9.61 -1.71 -9.66
C ALA A 65 9.18 -3.03 -9.00
N ALA A 66 8.05 -3.03 -8.28
CA ALA A 66 7.55 -4.22 -7.60
C ALA A 66 7.16 -5.35 -8.56
N LEU A 67 6.48 -5.03 -9.66
CA LEU A 67 6.12 -5.97 -10.72
C LEU A 67 7.36 -6.50 -11.44
N LYS A 68 8.28 -5.60 -11.86
CA LYS A 68 9.48 -5.96 -12.62
C LYS A 68 10.38 -6.95 -11.86
N ARG A 69 10.58 -6.72 -10.56
CA ARG A 69 11.47 -7.55 -9.75
C ARG A 69 10.78 -8.72 -9.07
N GLY A 70 9.46 -8.88 -9.20
CA GLY A 70 8.67 -9.92 -8.55
C GLY A 70 8.52 -9.75 -7.03
N ALA A 71 8.50 -8.51 -6.53
CA ALA A 71 8.41 -8.24 -5.09
C ALA A 71 7.03 -8.57 -4.51
N ILE A 72 5.98 -8.46 -5.32
CA ILE A 72 4.60 -8.75 -4.91
C ILE A 72 4.46 -10.25 -4.66
N GLU A 73 4.92 -11.09 -5.58
CA GLU A 73 4.96 -12.55 -5.48
C GLU A 73 5.65 -12.99 -4.18
N ARG A 74 6.86 -12.46 -3.92
CA ARG A 74 7.63 -12.82 -2.72
C ARG A 74 6.95 -12.35 -1.44
N ALA A 75 6.42 -11.13 -1.41
CA ALA A 75 5.78 -10.57 -0.23
C ALA A 75 4.48 -11.30 0.12
N LEU A 76 3.67 -11.60 -0.89
CA LEU A 76 2.36 -12.24 -0.74
C LEU A 76 2.42 -13.78 -0.75
N ARG A 77 3.57 -14.36 -1.13
CA ARG A 77 3.75 -15.81 -1.36
C ARG A 77 2.69 -16.36 -2.31
N VAL A 78 2.69 -15.80 -3.51
CA VAL A 78 1.82 -16.17 -4.65
C VAL A 78 2.61 -16.12 -5.94
N GLU A 79 2.12 -16.81 -6.95
CA GLU A 79 2.50 -16.57 -8.33
C GLU A 79 1.46 -15.63 -8.95
N LEU A 80 1.89 -14.52 -9.52
CA LEU A 80 0.96 -13.62 -10.20
C LEU A 80 0.58 -14.21 -11.56
N THR A 81 -0.73 -14.32 -11.81
CA THR A 81 -1.25 -14.68 -13.13
C THR A 81 -1.02 -13.53 -14.12
N ALA A 82 -1.20 -13.81 -15.42
CA ALA A 82 -1.18 -12.77 -16.44
C ALA A 82 -2.28 -11.71 -16.17
N ALA A 83 -3.46 -12.14 -15.73
CA ALA A 83 -4.56 -11.26 -15.37
C ALA A 83 -4.20 -10.34 -14.17
N ASP A 84 -3.58 -10.89 -13.12
CA ASP A 84 -3.11 -10.07 -12.00
C ASP A 84 -2.10 -9.01 -12.46
N ARG A 85 -1.13 -9.40 -13.29
CA ARG A 85 -0.10 -8.48 -13.80
C ARG A 85 -0.71 -7.35 -14.62
N THR A 86 -1.64 -7.67 -15.51
CA THR A 86 -2.36 -6.66 -16.31
C THR A 86 -3.15 -5.71 -15.42
N MET A 87 -3.91 -6.24 -14.45
CA MET A 87 -4.69 -5.42 -13.51
C MET A 87 -3.79 -4.50 -12.67
N LEU A 88 -2.71 -5.03 -12.11
CA LEU A 88 -1.77 -4.27 -11.29
C LEU A 88 -1.03 -3.21 -12.10
N SER A 89 -0.67 -3.50 -13.36
CA SER A 89 -0.08 -2.52 -14.27
C SER A 89 -1.07 -1.40 -14.62
N ALA A 90 -2.31 -1.74 -14.96
CA ALA A 90 -3.34 -0.76 -15.27
C ALA A 90 -3.65 0.16 -14.08
N TYR A 91 -3.60 -0.37 -12.85
CA TYR A 91 -3.72 0.44 -11.65
C TYR A 91 -2.50 1.34 -11.44
N ALA A 92 -1.29 0.80 -11.61
CA ALA A 92 -0.06 1.60 -11.58
C ALA A 92 -0.12 2.77 -12.57
N ASP A 93 -0.79 2.56 -13.70
CA ASP A 93 -0.92 3.56 -14.74
C ASP A 93 -1.83 4.75 -14.40
N GLN A 94 -2.52 4.70 -13.26
CA GLN A 94 -3.35 5.79 -12.75
C GLN A 94 -2.65 6.57 -11.63
N LEU A 95 -1.49 6.08 -11.15
CA LEU A 95 -0.77 6.69 -10.04
C LEU A 95 0.15 7.80 -10.53
N PRO A 96 0.37 8.85 -9.71
CA PRO A 96 1.35 9.88 -10.01
C PRO A 96 2.76 9.28 -10.01
N ASP A 97 3.67 9.96 -10.70
CA ASP A 97 5.10 9.72 -10.51
C ASP A 97 5.57 10.27 -9.16
N ALA A 98 6.75 9.83 -8.72
CA ALA A 98 7.28 10.14 -7.38
C ALA A 98 7.43 11.66 -7.14
N ASP A 99 7.57 12.44 -8.20
CA ASP A 99 7.85 13.89 -8.14
C ASP A 99 6.59 14.77 -8.28
N SER A 100 5.41 14.20 -8.53
CA SER A 100 4.16 14.97 -8.75
C SER A 100 3.21 14.99 -7.55
N ALA A 101 3.58 14.34 -6.44
CA ALA A 101 2.73 14.24 -5.25
C ALA A 101 2.83 15.47 -4.31
N GLU A 102 3.82 16.35 -4.48
CA GLU A 102 3.99 17.54 -3.64
C GLU A 102 3.04 18.69 -4.03
N ASP A 103 2.55 18.75 -5.26
CA ASP A 103 1.76 19.89 -5.76
C ASP A 103 0.27 19.86 -5.39
N ALA A 104 -0.31 18.68 -5.10
CA ALA A 104 -1.74 18.56 -4.81
C ALA A 104 -2.13 18.90 -3.36
N MET A 105 -1.17 19.10 -2.47
CA MET A 105 -1.41 19.38 -1.04
C MET A 105 -1.15 20.84 -0.66
N ASN A 106 -0.73 21.68 -1.62
CA ASN A 106 -0.41 23.09 -1.39
C ASN A 106 -1.20 24.06 -2.30
N SER A 107 -2.30 23.58 -2.91
CA SER A 107 -3.27 24.39 -3.69
C SER A 107 -4.67 24.27 -3.11
#